data_AF-A0A524DBP6-F1
#
_entry.id   AF-A0A524DBP6-F1
#
_cell.length_a   1.000
_cell.length_b   1.000
_cell.length_c   1.000
_cell.angle_alpha   90.00
_cell.angle_beta   90.00
_cell.angle_gamma   90.00
#
_symmetry.space_group_name_H-M   'P 1'
#
loop_
_entity.id
_entity.type
_entity.pdbx_description
1 polymer ?
#
loop_
_entity_poly.entity_id
_entity_poly.type
_entity_poly.pdbx_seq_one_letter_code
_entity_poly.pdbx_strand_id
1 'polypeptide(L)'
;MAVKSSKKVELLSPLKNIQSLNAILKFADAVYFGIEDLNMRAFSDNIALKNLNYIVKKCHDYNIKTYLTTNVIVYDNEFDLVNKILTSAQEAEVDAIIVHDIGIIEAIKERGLEFHISTQANISNLGTARFYERIGAERLILARELSLNQIKYIKQKLSRAQIETFIHGAQCTSISGRCYFSAEFQSSQHFSANRGRCTQPCRRKWKLTDESNNEVLYDGTFFINTKDLCMIEYIPNLIEAQIDAFKIEGRMRDPIYIEETTACYREAIDSYYNGDFNEEKVKNWLKRLKKVYNRGFSTGFYFNVPTEKEISRDQSGNVSNYKKKEIGKVINYFPKNKAAKILLYDGSLKLGEEIFIIGAHTSTYLRQKISSIQIKRKKNYVETPKANKNNKIAVGIIVDKPVKKNDRVYKLIKRK
;
A
#
# COMPACT_ATOMS: atom_id res chain seq x y z
N MET A 1 34.51 4.17 -2.27
CA MET A 1 33.84 5.07 -3.25
C MET A 1 32.62 4.33 -3.78
N ALA A 2 31.41 4.78 -3.45
CA ALA A 2 30.18 4.14 -3.91
C ALA A 2 30.04 4.35 -5.43
N VAL A 3 29.86 3.26 -6.17
CA VAL A 3 29.51 3.31 -7.59
C VAL A 3 28.17 4.02 -7.68
N LYS A 4 28.16 5.28 -8.16
CA LYS A 4 26.93 5.98 -8.51
C LYS A 4 26.29 5.23 -9.68
N SER A 5 25.36 4.33 -9.38
CA SER A 5 24.37 3.87 -10.35
C SER A 5 23.73 5.12 -10.98
N SER A 6 23.85 5.27 -12.30
CA SER A 6 23.29 6.43 -13.03
C SER A 6 21.76 6.46 -12.98
N LYS A 7 21.12 5.33 -12.65
CA LYS A 7 19.66 5.20 -12.51
C LYS A 7 19.27 5.13 -11.04
N LYS A 8 18.38 6.05 -10.62
CA LYS A 8 17.74 6.00 -9.29
C LYS A 8 16.80 4.80 -9.21
N VAL A 9 16.72 4.17 -8.04
CA VAL A 9 15.74 3.12 -7.75
C VAL A 9 14.31 3.66 -7.92
N GLU A 10 13.42 2.84 -8.49
CA GLU A 10 12.01 3.17 -8.67
C GLU A 10 11.22 2.90 -7.39
N LEU A 11 10.40 3.85 -6.93
CA LEU A 11 9.48 3.65 -5.81
C LEU A 11 8.07 3.29 -6.32
N LEU A 12 7.69 2.03 -6.11
CA LEU A 12 6.39 1.48 -6.49
C LEU A 12 5.40 1.52 -5.31
N SER A 13 4.36 2.32 -5.46
CA SER A 13 3.33 2.55 -4.43
C SER A 13 2.03 1.80 -4.71
N PRO A 14 1.34 1.27 -3.69
CA PRO A 14 0.07 0.59 -3.86
C PRO A 14 -1.05 1.59 -4.14
N LEU A 15 -1.90 1.26 -5.10
CA LEU A 15 -3.08 2.05 -5.40
C LEU A 15 -4.34 1.27 -5.00
N LYS A 16 -5.01 1.75 -3.94
CA LYS A 16 -6.35 1.30 -3.56
C LYS A 16 -7.37 1.87 -4.54
N ASN A 17 -7.49 3.19 -4.57
CA ASN A 17 -8.48 3.94 -5.34
C ASN A 17 -7.96 5.33 -5.73
N ILE A 18 -8.76 6.13 -6.46
CA ILE A 18 -8.36 7.45 -6.95
C ILE A 18 -7.90 8.43 -5.85
N GLN A 19 -8.44 8.33 -4.64
CA GLN A 19 -8.02 9.15 -3.50
C GLN A 19 -6.60 8.80 -3.09
N SER A 20 -6.27 7.51 -3.07
CA SER A 20 -4.89 7.05 -2.85
C SER A 20 -3.94 7.54 -3.94
N LEU A 21 -4.32 7.53 -5.22
CA LEU A 21 -3.49 8.09 -6.30
C LEU A 21 -3.18 9.58 -6.04
N ASN A 22 -4.22 10.38 -5.78
CA ASN A 22 -4.07 11.81 -5.50
C ASN A 22 -3.19 12.13 -4.28
N ALA A 23 -3.05 11.17 -3.36
CA ALA A 23 -2.21 11.30 -2.19
C ALA A 23 -0.72 11.17 -2.53
N ILE A 24 -0.37 10.42 -3.58
CA ILE A 24 1.02 10.02 -3.88
C ILE A 24 1.59 10.58 -5.18
N LEU A 25 0.84 11.43 -5.90
CA LEU A 25 1.27 12.02 -7.19
C LEU A 25 2.64 12.72 -7.16
N LYS A 26 3.13 13.12 -5.98
CA LYS A 26 4.43 13.78 -5.81
C LYS A 26 5.53 12.88 -5.25
N PHE A 27 5.22 11.63 -4.94
CA PHE A 27 6.10 10.76 -4.17
C PHE A 27 6.42 9.44 -4.89
N ALA A 28 5.51 8.92 -5.70
CA ALA A 28 5.70 7.64 -6.38
C ALA A 28 6.32 7.82 -7.78
N ASP A 29 7.18 6.89 -8.17
CA ASP A 29 7.68 6.78 -9.55
C ASP A 29 6.77 5.84 -10.37
N ALA A 30 6.14 4.87 -9.70
CA ALA A 30 5.20 3.94 -10.28
C ALA A 30 4.08 3.57 -9.29
N VAL A 31 2.94 3.12 -9.82
CA VAL A 31 1.82 2.59 -9.03
C VAL A 31 1.41 1.20 -9.51
N TYR A 32 0.99 0.35 -8.56
CA TYR A 32 0.36 -0.93 -8.90
C TYR A 32 -1.06 -1.06 -8.33
N PHE A 33 -1.97 -1.59 -9.14
CA PHE A 33 -3.38 -1.75 -8.78
C PHE A 33 -3.99 -2.98 -9.42
N GLY A 34 -5.11 -3.42 -8.85
CA GLY A 34 -5.99 -4.40 -9.49
C GLY A 34 -7.23 -3.70 -10.05
N ILE A 35 -7.83 -4.30 -11.07
CA ILE A 35 -9.15 -3.92 -11.57
C ILE A 35 -10.14 -4.96 -11.09
N GLU A 36 -11.24 -4.53 -10.48
CA GLU A 36 -12.37 -5.38 -10.08
C GLU A 36 -11.96 -6.77 -9.55
N ASP A 37 -11.97 -7.80 -10.39
CA ASP A 37 -11.64 -9.20 -10.08
C ASP A 37 -10.24 -9.65 -10.59
N LEU A 38 -9.92 -10.94 -10.45
CA LEU A 38 -8.69 -11.59 -10.95
C LEU A 38 -7.38 -10.95 -10.44
N ASN A 39 -7.40 -10.44 -9.21
CA ASN A 39 -6.23 -9.82 -8.60
C ASN A 39 -6.12 -10.18 -7.12
N MET A 40 -4.88 -10.15 -6.61
CA MET A 40 -4.66 -10.26 -5.17
C MET A 40 -5.29 -9.06 -4.49
N ARG A 41 -6.17 -9.28 -3.49
CA ARG A 41 -7.03 -8.27 -2.82
C ARG A 41 -8.37 -8.01 -3.53
N ALA A 42 -9.10 -9.07 -3.86
CA ALA A 42 -10.46 -8.99 -4.42
C ALA A 42 -11.44 -8.16 -3.55
N PHE A 43 -11.24 -8.14 -2.22
CA PHE A 43 -12.06 -7.35 -1.29
C PHE A 43 -11.58 -5.89 -1.09
N SER A 44 -10.65 -5.40 -1.90
CA SER A 44 -10.25 -3.99 -1.88
C SER A 44 -11.22 -3.13 -2.70
N ASP A 45 -11.24 -1.81 -2.50
CA ASP A 45 -11.94 -0.89 -3.42
C ASP A 45 -11.15 -0.77 -4.73
N ASN A 46 -11.06 -1.85 -5.49
CA ASN A 46 -10.31 -1.89 -6.74
C ASN A 46 -10.85 -0.87 -7.74
N ILE A 47 -10.01 -0.50 -8.71
CA ILE A 47 -10.40 0.42 -9.77
C ILE A 47 -11.41 -0.29 -10.67
N ALA A 48 -12.52 0.38 -10.98
CA ALA A 48 -13.47 -0.13 -11.97
C ALA A 48 -12.84 -0.10 -13.37
N LEU A 49 -13.09 -1.10 -14.20
CA LEU A 49 -12.46 -1.23 -15.53
C LEU A 49 -12.69 0.02 -16.39
N LYS A 50 -13.90 0.59 -16.36
CA LYS A 50 -14.27 1.83 -17.07
C LYS A 50 -13.44 3.06 -16.69
N ASN A 51 -12.78 3.03 -15.53
CA ASN A 51 -11.96 4.15 -15.05
C ASN A 51 -10.46 3.96 -15.40
N LEU A 52 -10.09 2.86 -16.06
CA LEU A 52 -8.69 2.53 -16.35
C LEU A 52 -7.98 3.64 -17.13
N ASN A 53 -8.53 4.05 -18.28
CA ASN A 53 -7.95 5.11 -19.12
C ASN A 53 -7.74 6.41 -18.35
N TYR A 54 -8.70 6.79 -17.50
CA TYR A 54 -8.57 7.98 -16.66
C TYR A 54 -7.43 7.86 -15.64
N ILE A 55 -7.26 6.69 -15.02
CA ILE A 55 -6.18 6.44 -14.06
C ILE A 55 -4.83 6.46 -14.76
N VAL A 56 -4.69 5.73 -15.87
CA VAL A 56 -3.42 5.64 -16.61
C VAL A 56 -3.00 7.01 -17.12
N LYS A 57 -3.90 7.71 -17.82
CA LYS A 57 -3.66 9.08 -18.28
C LYS A 57 -3.20 10.00 -17.14
N LYS A 58 -3.89 9.95 -16.00
CA LYS A 58 -3.56 10.80 -14.86
C LYS A 58 -2.19 10.46 -14.26
N CYS A 59 -1.78 9.19 -14.25
CA CYS A 59 -0.45 8.81 -13.82
C CYS A 59 0.61 9.33 -14.79
N HIS A 60 0.42 9.14 -16.10
CA HIS A 60 1.33 9.61 -17.14
C HIS A 60 1.45 11.14 -17.17
N ASP A 61 0.38 11.89 -16.94
CA ASP A 61 0.40 13.36 -16.79
C ASP A 61 1.35 13.81 -15.63
N TYR A 62 1.68 12.92 -14.70
CA TYR A 62 2.62 13.13 -13.58
C TYR A 62 3.92 12.33 -13.71
N ASN A 63 4.20 11.72 -14.88
CA ASN A 63 5.33 10.83 -15.13
C ASN A 63 5.40 9.61 -14.19
N ILE A 64 4.23 9.07 -13.81
CA ILE A 64 4.11 7.88 -12.96
C ILE A 64 3.75 6.69 -13.85
N LYS A 65 4.54 5.61 -13.77
CA LYS A 65 4.24 4.35 -14.46
C LYS A 65 3.11 3.59 -13.80
N THR A 66 2.40 2.78 -14.57
CA THR A 66 1.21 2.04 -14.16
C THR A 66 1.36 0.54 -14.36
N TYR A 67 1.20 -0.22 -13.27
CA TYR A 67 1.29 -1.67 -13.30
C TYR A 67 -0.01 -2.33 -12.88
N LEU A 68 -0.66 -3.00 -13.82
CA LEU A 68 -1.92 -3.70 -13.57
C LEU A 68 -1.65 -5.12 -13.07
N THR A 69 -2.31 -5.53 -11.99
CA THR A 69 -2.14 -6.88 -11.44
C THR A 69 -3.22 -7.83 -11.95
N THR A 70 -2.80 -8.95 -12.55
CA THR A 70 -3.61 -10.15 -12.84
C THR A 70 -2.96 -11.37 -12.16
N ASN A 71 -2.64 -11.20 -10.88
CA ASN A 71 -1.68 -12.04 -10.17
C ASN A 71 -2.34 -13.09 -9.27
N VAL A 72 -3.31 -13.82 -9.80
CA VAL A 72 -4.01 -14.91 -9.11
C VAL A 72 -4.06 -16.15 -10.01
N ILE A 73 -4.44 -17.28 -9.41
CA ILE A 73 -4.84 -18.47 -10.16
C ILE A 73 -6.12 -18.14 -10.94
N VAL A 74 -6.15 -18.48 -12.23
CA VAL A 74 -7.29 -18.30 -13.13
C VAL A 74 -7.69 -19.64 -13.73
N TYR A 75 -8.99 -19.89 -13.85
CA TYR A 75 -9.53 -21.07 -14.52
C TYR A 75 -9.94 -20.75 -15.96
N ASP A 76 -10.07 -21.79 -16.79
CA ASP A 76 -10.37 -21.65 -18.21
C ASP A 76 -11.65 -20.84 -18.49
N ASN A 77 -12.69 -21.04 -17.69
CA ASN A 77 -13.96 -20.30 -17.78
C ASN A 77 -13.86 -18.80 -17.40
N GLU A 78 -12.70 -18.35 -16.93
CA GLU A 78 -12.42 -16.94 -16.59
C GLU A 78 -11.49 -16.29 -17.62
N PHE A 79 -11.03 -17.04 -18.64
CA PHE A 79 -10.05 -16.56 -19.60
C PHE A 79 -10.61 -15.48 -20.54
N ASP A 80 -11.92 -15.49 -20.81
CA ASP A 80 -12.59 -14.39 -21.52
C ASP A 80 -12.47 -13.06 -20.75
N LEU A 81 -12.58 -13.10 -19.43
CA LEU A 81 -12.37 -11.93 -18.59
C LEU A 81 -10.91 -11.49 -18.59
N VAL A 82 -9.95 -12.43 -18.58
CA VAL A 82 -8.52 -12.12 -18.76
C VAL A 82 -8.30 -11.37 -20.07
N ASN A 83 -8.79 -11.91 -21.19
CA ASN A 83 -8.66 -11.29 -22.51
C ASN A 83 -9.23 -9.87 -22.52
N LYS A 84 -10.42 -9.68 -21.94
CA LYS A 84 -11.03 -8.35 -21.82
C LYS A 84 -10.17 -7.37 -21.01
N ILE A 85 -9.60 -7.83 -19.90
CA ILE A 85 -8.71 -7.01 -19.05
C ILE A 85 -7.44 -6.64 -19.82
N LEU A 86 -6.82 -7.59 -20.52
CA LEU A 86 -5.59 -7.36 -21.30
C LEU A 86 -5.84 -6.40 -22.48
N THR A 87 -6.93 -6.55 -23.22
CA THR A 87 -7.32 -5.60 -24.27
C THR A 87 -7.50 -4.19 -23.70
N SER A 88 -8.22 -4.06 -22.59
CA SER A 88 -8.42 -2.75 -21.95
C SER A 88 -7.10 -2.16 -21.46
N ALA A 89 -6.17 -2.99 -20.96
CA ALA A 89 -4.86 -2.55 -20.52
C ALA A 89 -4.00 -2.05 -21.68
N GLN A 90 -4.06 -2.71 -22.83
CA GLN A 90 -3.39 -2.29 -24.06
C GLN A 90 -3.96 -0.95 -24.58
N GLU A 91 -5.29 -0.83 -24.67
CA GLU A 91 -5.97 0.40 -25.09
C GLU A 91 -5.70 1.59 -24.15
N ALA A 92 -5.57 1.31 -22.86
CA ALA A 92 -5.25 2.31 -21.85
C ALA A 92 -3.76 2.68 -21.78
N GLU A 93 -2.90 1.96 -22.51
CA GLU A 93 -1.44 2.09 -22.47
C GLU A 93 -0.85 1.82 -21.07
N VAL A 94 -1.33 0.78 -20.38
CA VAL A 94 -0.74 0.32 -19.11
C VAL A 94 0.71 -0.10 -19.36
N ASP A 95 1.64 0.40 -18.53
CA ASP A 95 3.08 0.19 -18.72
C ASP A 95 3.49 -1.28 -18.58
N ALA A 96 2.93 -2.03 -17.61
CA ALA A 96 3.19 -3.47 -17.51
C ALA A 96 2.11 -4.24 -16.75
N ILE A 97 2.02 -5.55 -17.00
CA ILE A 97 1.13 -6.46 -16.26
C ILE A 97 1.92 -7.27 -15.22
N ILE A 98 1.52 -7.21 -13.96
CA ILE A 98 2.04 -8.06 -12.88
C ILE A 98 1.26 -9.37 -12.86
N VAL A 99 1.92 -10.46 -13.23
CA VAL A 99 1.30 -11.77 -13.52
C VAL A 99 2.13 -12.92 -12.93
N HIS A 100 1.53 -14.10 -12.74
CA HIS A 100 2.28 -15.34 -12.49
C HIS A 100 1.79 -16.52 -13.32
N ASP A 101 0.54 -16.49 -13.77
CA ASP A 101 -0.09 -17.58 -14.50
C ASP A 101 0.52 -17.69 -15.90
N ILE A 102 0.93 -18.89 -16.29
CA ILE A 102 1.66 -19.12 -17.55
C ILE A 102 0.76 -18.91 -18.76
N GLY A 103 -0.53 -19.27 -18.69
CA GLY A 103 -1.48 -19.04 -19.77
C GLY A 103 -1.71 -17.55 -20.01
N ILE A 104 -1.79 -16.76 -18.92
CA ILE A 104 -1.89 -15.30 -19.02
C ILE A 104 -0.59 -14.69 -19.57
N ILE A 105 0.58 -15.22 -19.19
CA ILE A 105 1.88 -14.77 -19.74
C ILE A 105 1.92 -14.94 -21.26
N GLU A 106 1.48 -16.08 -21.80
CA GLU A 106 1.41 -16.26 -23.25
C GLU A 106 0.43 -15.28 -23.90
N ALA A 107 -0.75 -15.08 -23.33
CA ALA A 107 -1.71 -14.09 -23.83
C ALA A 107 -1.17 -12.64 -23.80
N ILE A 108 -0.36 -12.28 -22.79
CA ILE A 108 0.34 -10.98 -22.72
C ILE A 108 1.35 -10.86 -23.86
N LYS A 109 2.17 -11.90 -24.08
CA LYS A 109 3.21 -11.93 -25.12
C LYS A 109 2.62 -11.81 -26.53
N GLU A 110 1.51 -12.50 -26.81
CA GLU A 110 0.78 -12.40 -28.09
C GLU A 110 0.33 -10.96 -28.41
N ARG A 111 0.11 -10.14 -27.38
CA ARG A 111 -0.31 -8.73 -27.50
C ARG A 111 0.86 -7.75 -27.49
N GLY A 112 2.09 -8.22 -27.27
CA GLY A 112 3.27 -7.37 -27.14
C GLY A 112 3.28 -6.48 -25.89
N LEU A 113 2.52 -6.83 -24.84
CA LEU A 113 2.52 -6.10 -23.57
C LEU A 113 3.76 -6.47 -22.73
N GLU A 114 4.29 -5.50 -21.97
CA GLU A 114 5.34 -5.77 -20.99
C GLU A 114 4.75 -6.46 -19.74
N PHE A 115 5.55 -7.31 -19.09
CA PHE A 115 5.11 -8.04 -17.91
C PHE A 115 6.18 -8.20 -16.83
N HIS A 116 5.68 -8.18 -15.60
CA HIS A 116 6.44 -8.37 -14.37
C HIS A 116 5.98 -9.65 -13.68
N ILE A 117 6.92 -10.46 -13.21
CA ILE A 117 6.56 -11.70 -12.50
C ILE A 117 6.25 -11.41 -11.04
N SER A 118 4.99 -11.67 -10.66
CA SER A 118 4.48 -11.56 -9.30
C SER A 118 5.21 -12.48 -8.33
N THR A 119 5.34 -12.04 -7.07
CA THR A 119 5.82 -12.87 -5.94
C THR A 119 5.00 -14.16 -5.74
N GLN A 120 3.80 -14.26 -6.31
CA GLN A 120 3.05 -15.53 -6.35
C GLN A 120 3.77 -16.66 -7.11
N ALA A 121 4.70 -16.33 -8.02
CA ALA A 121 5.56 -17.32 -8.68
C ALA A 121 6.69 -17.86 -7.79
N ASN A 122 6.90 -17.27 -6.60
CA ASN A 122 7.93 -17.67 -5.65
C ASN A 122 9.35 -17.78 -6.23
N ILE A 123 9.81 -16.73 -6.93
CA ILE A 123 11.18 -16.66 -7.43
C ILE A 123 12.16 -16.58 -6.24
N SER A 124 12.67 -17.74 -5.81
CA SER A 124 13.55 -17.92 -4.65
C SER A 124 14.97 -18.38 -5.01
N ASN A 125 15.27 -18.56 -6.29
CA ASN A 125 16.57 -19.02 -6.76
C ASN A 125 16.88 -18.47 -8.16
N LEU A 126 18.16 -18.52 -8.53
CA LEU A 126 18.65 -18.00 -9.80
C LEU A 126 18.10 -18.77 -11.02
N GLY A 127 17.90 -20.08 -10.91
CA GLY A 127 17.38 -20.90 -12.01
C GLY A 127 15.98 -20.44 -12.43
N THR A 128 15.08 -20.26 -11.46
CA THR A 128 13.75 -19.69 -11.68
C THR A 128 13.81 -18.26 -12.22
N ALA A 129 14.71 -17.42 -11.69
CA ALA A 129 14.87 -16.05 -12.17
C ALA A 129 15.28 -15.99 -13.65
N ARG A 130 16.27 -16.81 -14.05
CA ARG A 130 16.73 -16.94 -15.45
C ARG A 130 15.66 -17.51 -16.38
N PHE A 131 14.86 -18.46 -15.90
CA PHE A 131 13.73 -18.97 -16.66
C PHE A 131 12.79 -17.83 -17.06
N TYR A 132 12.39 -16.99 -16.10
CA TYR A 132 11.48 -15.89 -16.37
C TYR A 132 12.10 -14.77 -17.23
N GLU A 133 13.38 -14.45 -17.01
CA GLU A 133 14.12 -13.52 -17.87
C GLU A 133 14.16 -14.00 -19.34
N ARG A 134 14.38 -15.30 -19.56
CA ARG A 134 14.45 -15.92 -20.89
C ARG A 134 13.12 -15.87 -21.65
N ILE A 135 12.00 -16.03 -20.96
CA ILE A 135 10.67 -15.96 -21.61
C ILE A 135 10.18 -14.52 -21.82
N GLY A 136 10.98 -13.52 -21.47
CA GLY A 136 10.74 -12.12 -21.81
C GLY A 136 10.41 -11.20 -20.64
N ALA A 137 10.33 -11.69 -19.39
CA ALA A 137 9.95 -10.84 -18.26
C ALA A 137 10.89 -9.63 -18.14
N GLU A 138 10.33 -8.43 -18.00
CA GLU A 138 11.11 -7.20 -17.80
C GLU A 138 11.56 -7.07 -16.35
N ARG A 139 10.71 -7.51 -15.41
CA ARG A 139 10.95 -7.38 -13.97
C ARG A 139 10.52 -8.63 -13.21
N LEU A 140 11.31 -8.99 -12.21
CA LEU A 140 11.10 -10.14 -11.34
C LEU A 140 10.86 -9.65 -9.90
N ILE A 141 9.64 -9.86 -9.41
CA ILE A 141 9.27 -9.53 -8.03
C ILE A 141 9.64 -10.71 -7.15
N LEU A 142 10.78 -10.61 -6.47
CA LEU A 142 11.37 -11.74 -5.77
C LEU A 142 10.52 -12.23 -4.59
N ALA A 143 10.77 -13.49 -4.21
CA ALA A 143 10.21 -14.10 -3.01
C ALA A 143 10.57 -13.26 -1.76
N ARG A 144 9.61 -13.11 -0.83
CA ARG A 144 9.78 -12.32 0.39
C ARG A 144 10.60 -13.04 1.46
N GLU A 145 10.90 -14.30 1.20
CA GLU A 145 11.64 -15.22 2.03
C GLU A 145 13.17 -15.18 1.75
N LEU A 146 13.62 -14.35 0.82
CA LEU A 146 15.05 -14.19 0.50
C LEU A 146 15.75 -13.19 1.42
N SER A 147 17.00 -13.49 1.74
CA SER A 147 17.94 -12.55 2.36
C SER A 147 18.50 -11.55 1.36
N LEU A 148 19.03 -10.43 1.87
CA LEU A 148 19.65 -9.39 1.03
C LEU A 148 20.81 -9.94 0.20
N ASN A 149 21.60 -10.85 0.76
CA ASN A 149 22.71 -11.51 0.07
C ASN A 149 22.23 -12.37 -1.10
N GLN A 150 21.14 -13.11 -0.91
CA GLN A 150 20.54 -13.91 -2.00
C GLN A 150 19.95 -13.02 -3.10
N ILE A 151 19.29 -11.93 -2.73
CA ILE A 151 18.77 -10.93 -3.68
C ILE A 151 19.91 -10.35 -4.51
N LYS A 152 21.00 -9.91 -3.86
CA LYS A 152 22.21 -9.39 -4.51
C LYS A 152 22.83 -10.42 -5.45
N TYR A 153 22.93 -11.68 -5.02
CA TYR A 153 23.45 -12.77 -5.85
C TYR A 153 22.62 -12.99 -7.12
N ILE A 154 21.27 -12.99 -7.01
CA ILE A 154 20.40 -13.12 -8.17
C ILE A 154 20.57 -11.93 -9.12
N LYS A 155 20.52 -10.69 -8.59
CA LYS A 155 20.67 -9.46 -9.38
C LYS A 155 21.95 -9.44 -10.19
N GLN A 156 23.08 -9.85 -9.60
CA GLN A 156 24.39 -9.88 -10.26
C GLN A 156 24.50 -10.91 -11.41
N LYS A 157 23.57 -11.87 -11.49
CA LYS A 157 23.62 -12.99 -12.44
C LYS A 157 22.55 -12.93 -13.53
N LEU A 158 21.66 -11.95 -13.46
CA LEU A 158 20.71 -11.59 -14.51
C LEU A 158 21.39 -10.64 -15.51
N SER A 159 20.99 -10.74 -16.78
CA SER A 159 21.59 -9.94 -17.85
C SER A 159 20.74 -8.72 -18.23
N ARG A 160 19.43 -8.80 -18.04
CA ARG A 160 18.45 -7.80 -18.50
C ARG A 160 17.36 -7.52 -17.48
N ALA A 161 16.79 -8.56 -16.86
CA ALA A 161 15.60 -8.41 -16.03
C ALA A 161 15.89 -7.59 -14.77
N GLN A 162 14.98 -6.68 -14.46
CA GLN A 162 14.97 -5.89 -13.23
C GLN A 162 14.55 -6.74 -12.03
N ILE A 163 14.99 -6.35 -10.84
CA ILE A 163 14.62 -6.96 -9.56
C ILE A 163 13.78 -5.98 -8.77
N GLU A 164 12.62 -6.45 -8.31
CA GLU A 164 11.72 -5.72 -7.41
C GLU A 164 11.60 -6.48 -6.09
N THR A 165 11.65 -5.74 -4.99
CA THR A 165 11.48 -6.32 -3.66
C THR A 165 10.53 -5.50 -2.80
N PHE A 166 9.84 -6.18 -1.87
CA PHE A 166 9.04 -5.48 -0.87
C PHE A 166 9.95 -4.83 0.16
N ILE A 167 9.61 -3.60 0.53
CA ILE A 167 10.33 -2.81 1.55
C ILE A 167 9.45 -2.43 2.74
N HIS A 168 8.13 -2.52 2.60
CA HIS A 168 7.20 -2.16 3.65
C HIS A 168 5.88 -2.92 3.59
N GLY A 169 5.25 -3.08 4.76
CA GLY A 169 3.85 -3.49 4.88
C GLY A 169 3.66 -4.96 5.27
N ALA A 170 2.47 -5.48 5.01
CA ALA A 170 2.03 -6.76 5.55
C ALA A 170 2.88 -7.97 5.07
N GLN A 171 3.52 -8.66 6.02
CA GLN A 171 4.14 -9.97 5.82
C GLN A 171 3.13 -11.11 5.99
N CYS A 172 3.34 -12.20 5.25
CA CYS A 172 2.59 -13.46 5.38
C CYS A 172 3.35 -14.39 6.32
N THR A 173 2.64 -15.26 7.05
CA THR A 173 3.27 -16.36 7.79
C THR A 173 3.52 -17.58 6.93
N SER A 174 2.62 -17.86 5.99
CA SER A 174 2.85 -18.88 4.97
C SER A 174 3.79 -18.35 3.89
N ILE A 175 4.46 -19.28 3.21
CA ILE A 175 5.17 -19.00 1.95
C ILE A 175 4.22 -18.27 1.01
N SER A 176 4.68 -17.14 0.46
CA SER A 176 3.88 -16.30 -0.43
C SER A 176 3.26 -17.14 -1.55
N GLY A 177 1.97 -17.00 -1.86
CA GLY A 177 1.34 -17.77 -2.96
C GLY A 177 1.06 -19.25 -2.70
N ARG A 178 1.25 -19.74 -1.47
CA ARG A 178 0.98 -21.14 -1.08
C ARG A 178 0.10 -21.27 0.16
N CYS A 179 -0.79 -20.30 0.41
CA CYS A 179 -1.58 -20.25 1.64
C CYS A 179 -2.99 -20.84 1.45
N TYR A 180 -3.25 -22.00 2.06
CA TYR A 180 -4.56 -22.65 2.06
C TYR A 180 -5.42 -22.29 3.28
N PHE A 181 -4.82 -21.69 4.31
CA PHE A 181 -5.45 -21.53 5.61
C PHE A 181 -6.79 -20.77 5.57
N SER A 182 -6.93 -19.77 4.69
CA SER A 182 -8.18 -19.03 4.54
C SER A 182 -9.31 -19.85 3.92
N ALA A 183 -9.02 -20.71 2.95
CA ALA A 183 -10.03 -21.56 2.32
C ALA A 183 -10.49 -22.66 3.28
N GLU A 184 -9.53 -23.32 3.94
CA GLU A 184 -9.81 -24.37 4.94
C GLU A 184 -10.62 -23.83 6.12
N PHE A 185 -10.21 -22.69 6.68
CA PHE A 185 -10.90 -22.08 7.81
C PHE A 185 -12.34 -21.65 7.48
N GLN A 186 -12.61 -21.28 6.23
CA GLN A 186 -13.96 -20.92 5.78
C GLN A 186 -14.73 -22.10 5.17
N SER A 187 -14.12 -23.29 5.14
CA SER A 187 -14.64 -24.49 4.47
C SER A 187 -15.11 -24.20 3.04
N SER A 188 -14.39 -23.34 2.31
CA SER A 188 -14.77 -22.92 0.95
C SER A 188 -13.59 -22.36 0.15
N GLN A 189 -13.40 -22.90 -1.06
CA GLN A 189 -12.40 -22.40 -2.02
C GLN A 189 -12.68 -20.97 -2.49
N HIS A 190 -13.89 -20.45 -2.29
CA HIS A 190 -14.21 -19.05 -2.51
C HIS A 190 -13.27 -18.11 -1.73
N PHE A 191 -12.81 -18.50 -0.55
CA PHE A 191 -11.93 -17.69 0.30
C PHE A 191 -10.44 -18.01 0.15
N SER A 192 -10.05 -18.58 -1.00
CA SER A 192 -8.65 -18.89 -1.30
C SER A 192 -7.77 -17.64 -1.30
N ALA A 193 -6.65 -17.72 -0.58
CA ALA A 193 -5.68 -16.63 -0.55
C ALA A 193 -4.95 -16.45 -1.89
N ASN A 194 -4.79 -17.53 -2.65
CA ASN A 194 -4.17 -17.55 -3.98
C ASN A 194 -5.11 -17.01 -5.08
N ARG A 195 -6.37 -16.72 -4.71
CA ARG A 195 -7.38 -16.06 -5.54
C ARG A 195 -7.74 -14.67 -5.01
N GLY A 196 -6.88 -14.08 -4.18
CA GLY A 196 -7.07 -12.73 -3.65
C GLY A 196 -8.18 -12.57 -2.61
N ARG A 197 -8.83 -13.66 -2.17
CA ARG A 197 -10.00 -13.67 -1.27
C ARG A 197 -9.67 -14.10 0.17
N CYS A 198 -8.44 -13.87 0.61
CA CYS A 198 -7.99 -14.21 1.96
C CYS A 198 -8.75 -13.44 3.06
N THR A 199 -9.35 -14.16 4.02
CA THR A 199 -10.04 -13.61 5.20
C THR A 199 -9.12 -13.38 6.41
N GLN A 200 -7.81 -13.56 6.20
CA GLN A 200 -6.73 -13.35 7.18
C GLN A 200 -6.93 -14.08 8.53
N PRO A 201 -7.24 -15.39 8.54
CA PRO A 201 -7.40 -16.16 9.79
C PRO A 201 -6.12 -16.15 10.66
N CYS A 202 -4.94 -16.05 10.04
CA CYS A 202 -3.65 -15.94 10.74
C CYS A 202 -3.53 -14.70 11.63
N ARG A 203 -4.41 -13.70 11.47
CA ARG A 203 -4.41 -12.44 12.24
C ARG A 203 -5.52 -12.37 13.28
N ARG A 204 -6.23 -13.46 13.51
CA ARG A 204 -7.29 -13.58 14.51
C ARG A 204 -6.73 -14.05 15.85
N LYS A 205 -7.50 -13.84 16.91
CA LYS A 205 -7.25 -14.43 18.23
C LYS A 205 -7.70 -15.89 18.20
N TRP A 206 -6.90 -16.77 18.80
CA TRP A 206 -7.18 -18.20 18.85
C TRP A 206 -6.99 -18.72 20.27
N LYS A 207 -7.87 -19.65 20.66
CA LYS A 207 -7.70 -20.53 21.81
C LYS A 207 -7.38 -21.92 21.28
N LEU A 208 -6.32 -22.54 21.78
CA LEU A 208 -5.88 -23.88 21.37
C LEU A 208 -6.18 -24.85 22.51
N THR A 209 -6.82 -25.95 22.17
CA THR A 209 -7.12 -27.05 23.09
C THR A 209 -6.56 -28.34 22.50
N ASP A 210 -6.01 -29.21 23.35
CA ASP A 210 -5.69 -30.58 22.95
C ASP A 210 -6.96 -31.46 22.81
N GLU A 211 -6.80 -32.71 22.41
CA GLU A 211 -7.91 -33.66 22.27
C GLU A 211 -8.60 -33.99 23.61
N SER A 212 -7.91 -33.76 24.73
CA SER A 212 -8.46 -33.92 26.09
C SER A 212 -9.13 -32.64 26.60
N ASN A 213 -9.34 -31.63 25.73
CA ASN A 213 -9.87 -30.30 26.06
C ASN A 213 -9.02 -29.50 27.06
N ASN A 214 -7.75 -29.85 27.27
CA ASN A 214 -6.85 -29.01 28.02
C ASN A 214 -6.49 -27.79 27.17
N GLU A 215 -6.71 -26.60 27.72
CA GLU A 215 -6.25 -25.38 27.09
C GLU A 215 -4.72 -25.36 27.11
N VAL A 216 -4.12 -25.33 25.91
CA VAL A 216 -2.68 -25.18 25.77
C VAL A 216 -2.36 -23.74 26.10
N LEU A 217 -1.82 -23.51 27.30
CA LEU A 217 -1.29 -22.21 27.69
C LEU A 217 0.03 -21.99 26.94
N TYR A 218 0.05 -20.99 26.07
CA TYR A 218 1.23 -20.50 25.39
C TYR A 218 1.33 -18.99 25.58
N ASP A 219 2.53 -18.41 25.41
CA ASP A 219 2.83 -16.99 25.72
C ASP A 219 2.14 -15.98 24.76
N GLY A 220 0.82 -16.07 24.57
CA GLY A 220 0.05 -15.11 23.78
C GLY A 220 -1.31 -15.62 23.32
N THR A 221 -2.06 -14.76 22.60
CA THR A 221 -3.36 -15.10 21.97
C THR A 221 -3.28 -15.20 20.44
N PHE A 222 -2.13 -14.85 19.85
CA PHE A 222 -1.90 -14.85 18.41
C PHE A 222 -0.78 -15.82 18.04
N PHE A 223 -1.12 -16.87 17.30
CA PHE A 223 -0.14 -17.89 16.87
C PHE A 223 0.76 -17.44 15.71
N ILE A 224 0.20 -16.74 14.73
CA ILE A 224 0.84 -16.51 13.42
C ILE A 224 0.54 -15.11 12.88
N ASN A 225 0.54 -14.11 13.77
CA ASN A 225 0.32 -12.70 13.45
C ASN A 225 1.65 -11.97 13.24
N THR A 226 2.24 -12.09 12.04
CA THR A 226 3.54 -11.44 11.73
C THR A 226 3.48 -9.92 11.84
N LYS A 227 4.56 -9.34 12.37
CA LYS A 227 4.88 -7.91 12.28
C LYS A 227 4.96 -7.47 10.81
N ASP A 228 4.74 -6.18 10.56
CA ASP A 228 4.87 -5.63 9.20
C ASP A 228 6.36 -5.47 8.84
N LEU A 229 6.70 -5.67 7.56
CA LEU A 229 8.02 -5.35 7.03
C LEU A 229 8.27 -3.84 7.10
N CYS A 230 9.47 -3.43 7.48
CA CYS A 230 9.92 -2.05 7.37
C CYS A 230 11.43 -2.00 7.16
N MET A 231 11.85 -1.54 5.98
CA MET A 231 13.26 -1.43 5.60
C MET A 231 13.75 0.02 5.53
N ILE A 232 13.02 0.97 6.12
CA ILE A 232 13.31 2.42 6.01
C ILE A 232 14.74 2.78 6.49
N GLU A 233 15.24 2.08 7.52
CA GLU A 233 16.60 2.29 8.06
C GLU A 233 17.69 1.76 7.12
N TYR A 234 17.33 0.81 6.24
CA TYR A 234 18.24 0.01 5.43
C TYR A 234 18.17 0.37 3.94
N ILE A 235 17.56 1.51 3.60
CA ILE A 235 17.52 2.02 2.22
C ILE A 235 18.91 2.09 1.58
N PRO A 236 19.98 2.54 2.28
CA PRO A 236 21.34 2.46 1.75
C PRO A 236 21.73 1.04 1.33
N ASN A 237 21.54 0.04 2.20
CA ASN A 237 21.90 -1.35 1.92
C ASN A 237 21.12 -1.94 0.73
N LEU A 238 19.85 -1.57 0.60
CA LEU A 238 19.00 -2.03 -0.52
C LEU A 238 19.45 -1.42 -1.86
N ILE A 239 19.81 -0.13 -1.88
CA ILE A 239 20.30 0.54 -3.09
C ILE A 239 21.68 -0.01 -3.47
N GLU A 240 22.57 -0.24 -2.50
CA GLU A 240 23.88 -0.84 -2.71
C GLU A 240 23.81 -2.32 -3.19
N ALA A 241 22.73 -3.02 -2.86
CA ALA A 241 22.42 -4.33 -3.41
C ALA A 241 21.93 -4.29 -4.87
N GLN A 242 21.84 -3.10 -5.47
CA GLN A 242 21.43 -2.86 -6.86
C GLN A 242 20.00 -3.35 -7.18
N ILE A 243 19.10 -3.28 -6.21
CA ILE A 243 17.67 -3.52 -6.44
C ILE A 243 17.09 -2.38 -7.29
N ASP A 244 16.34 -2.71 -8.35
CA ASP A 244 15.86 -1.72 -9.32
C ASP A 244 14.56 -1.03 -8.90
N ALA A 245 13.70 -1.74 -8.14
CA ALA A 245 12.41 -1.23 -7.69
C ALA A 245 12.07 -1.62 -6.25
N PHE A 246 11.59 -0.65 -5.48
CA PHE A 246 11.13 -0.81 -4.11
C PHE A 246 9.61 -0.78 -4.03
N LYS A 247 9.01 -1.85 -3.53
CA LYS A 247 7.57 -2.01 -3.43
C LYS A 247 7.03 -1.86 -2.02
N ILE A 248 6.02 -1.01 -1.88
CA ILE A 248 5.25 -0.87 -0.64
C ILE A 248 3.99 -1.76 -0.71
N GLU A 249 3.80 -2.65 0.26
CA GLU A 249 2.52 -3.38 0.40
C GLU A 249 1.49 -2.52 1.12
N GLY A 250 0.32 -2.34 0.48
CA GLY A 250 -0.73 -1.53 1.09
C GLY A 250 -2.01 -1.36 0.28
N ARG A 251 -2.31 -2.19 -0.72
CA ARG A 251 -3.48 -1.98 -1.60
C ARG A 251 -4.83 -1.95 -0.88
N MET A 252 -4.95 -2.59 0.28
CA MET A 252 -6.16 -2.52 1.13
C MET A 252 -6.15 -1.35 2.14
N ARG A 253 -5.06 -0.58 2.20
CA ARG A 253 -4.88 0.48 3.18
C ARG A 253 -5.54 1.77 2.72
N ASP A 254 -5.82 2.64 3.68
CA ASP A 254 -6.47 3.90 3.40
C ASP A 254 -5.47 4.93 2.84
N PRO A 255 -5.95 5.97 2.14
CA PRO A 255 -5.08 6.95 1.48
C PRO A 255 -4.05 7.62 2.41
N ILE A 256 -4.35 7.78 3.72
CA ILE A 256 -3.40 8.35 4.69
C ILE A 256 -2.19 7.42 4.90
N TYR A 257 -2.41 6.11 5.04
CA TYR A 257 -1.31 5.14 5.11
C TYR A 257 -0.47 5.19 3.83
N ILE A 258 -1.13 5.21 2.67
CA ILE A 258 -0.45 5.16 1.37
C ILE A 258 0.39 6.42 1.15
N GLU A 259 -0.15 7.60 1.47
CA GLU A 259 0.63 8.85 1.45
C GLU A 259 1.84 8.80 2.37
N GLU A 260 1.62 8.50 3.66
CA GLU A 260 2.67 8.59 4.67
C GLU A 260 3.81 7.60 4.41
N THR A 261 3.47 6.36 4.04
CA THR A 261 4.46 5.34 3.70
C THR A 261 5.25 5.73 2.45
N THR A 262 4.57 6.11 1.36
CA THR A 262 5.24 6.50 0.12
C THR A 262 6.12 7.73 0.32
N ALA A 263 5.65 8.75 1.03
CA ALA A 263 6.42 9.96 1.32
C ALA A 263 7.68 9.66 2.15
N CYS A 264 7.58 8.86 3.22
CA CYS A 264 8.75 8.50 4.03
C CYS A 264 9.81 7.77 3.19
N TYR A 265 9.40 6.83 2.33
CA TYR A 265 10.35 6.12 1.49
C TYR A 265 10.92 6.99 0.36
N ARG A 266 10.13 7.88 -0.24
CA ARG A 266 10.63 8.85 -1.22
C ARG A 266 11.71 9.74 -0.59
N GLU A 267 11.42 10.29 0.58
CA GLU A 267 12.37 11.12 1.34
C GLU A 267 13.64 10.35 1.69
N ALA A 268 13.53 9.08 2.12
CA ALA A 268 14.69 8.24 2.44
C ALA A 268 15.55 7.93 1.21
N ILE A 269 14.92 7.60 0.07
CA ILE A 269 15.63 7.34 -1.19
C ILE A 269 16.33 8.61 -1.66
N ASP A 270 15.63 9.75 -1.68
CA ASP A 270 16.23 11.03 -2.07
C ASP A 270 17.37 11.42 -1.14
N SER A 271 17.22 11.19 0.15
CA SER A 271 18.24 11.50 1.14
C SER A 271 19.53 10.70 0.92
N TYR A 272 19.40 9.42 0.53
CA TYR A 272 20.57 8.61 0.14
C TYR A 272 21.28 9.20 -1.09
N TYR A 273 20.54 9.51 -2.16
CA TYR A 273 21.14 10.05 -3.39
C TYR A 273 21.69 11.47 -3.22
N ASN A 274 21.14 12.27 -2.30
CA ASN A 274 21.63 13.61 -1.97
C ASN A 274 22.82 13.58 -1.00
N GLY A 275 23.17 12.42 -0.44
CA GLY A 275 24.28 12.27 0.51
C GLY A 275 24.00 12.80 1.92
N ASP A 276 22.72 12.92 2.30
CA ASP A 276 22.30 13.48 3.59
C ASP A 276 21.42 12.52 4.41
N PHE A 277 21.48 11.22 4.11
CA PHE A 277 20.81 10.15 4.86
C PHE A 277 21.49 9.97 6.22
N ASN A 278 20.74 10.11 7.31
CA ASN A 278 21.29 10.06 8.67
C ASN A 278 20.26 9.53 9.69
N GLU A 279 20.74 9.21 10.89
CA GLU A 279 19.92 8.64 11.96
C GLU A 279 18.76 9.53 12.41
N GLU A 280 18.92 10.86 12.38
CA GLU A 280 17.88 11.79 12.82
C GLU A 280 16.66 11.70 11.89
N LYS A 281 16.90 11.71 10.58
CA LYS A 281 15.86 11.52 9.57
C LYS A 281 15.22 10.14 9.68
N VAL A 282 16.02 9.10 9.89
CA VAL A 282 15.51 7.74 10.11
C VAL A 282 14.56 7.67 11.31
N LYS A 283 14.95 8.26 12.45
CA LYS A 283 14.09 8.37 13.64
C LYS A 283 12.79 9.14 13.34
N ASN A 284 12.85 10.19 12.52
CA ASN A 284 11.68 10.94 12.08
C ASN A 284 10.72 10.10 11.21
N TRP A 285 11.24 9.41 10.19
CA TRP A 285 10.43 8.54 9.33
C TRP A 285 9.80 7.40 10.11
N LEU A 286 10.54 6.73 11.00
CA LEU A 286 9.97 5.70 11.87
C LEU A 286 8.86 6.24 12.77
N LYS A 287 9.02 7.44 13.33
CA LYS A 287 7.98 8.11 14.13
C LYS A 287 6.73 8.37 13.31
N ARG A 288 6.86 8.75 12.04
CA ARG A 288 5.76 8.96 11.09
C ARG A 288 5.08 7.66 10.71
N LEU A 289 5.84 6.65 10.30
CA LEU A 289 5.35 5.31 9.96
C LEU A 289 4.60 4.65 11.13
N LYS A 290 5.05 4.87 12.37
CA LYS A 290 4.34 4.38 13.59
C LYS A 290 2.97 5.01 13.80
N LYS A 291 2.65 6.15 13.17
CA LYS A 291 1.32 6.80 13.28
C LYS A 291 0.26 6.18 12.38
N VAL A 292 0.66 5.63 11.23
CA VAL A 292 -0.29 4.93 10.34
C VAL A 292 -0.42 3.47 10.76
N TYR A 293 -1.40 2.75 10.18
CA TYR A 293 -1.63 1.36 10.54
C TYR A 293 -0.34 0.54 10.46
N ASN A 294 0.04 -0.15 11.53
CA ASN A 294 1.14 -1.11 11.51
C ASN A 294 0.93 -2.19 12.59
N ARG A 295 1.63 -3.33 12.48
CA ARG A 295 1.63 -4.39 13.51
C ARG A 295 2.97 -4.52 14.24
N GLY A 296 3.65 -3.39 14.42
CA GLY A 296 5.07 -3.39 14.73
C GLY A 296 5.90 -3.69 13.47
N PHE A 297 7.20 -3.49 13.58
CA PHE A 297 8.12 -3.58 12.45
C PHE A 297 9.13 -4.70 12.62
N SER A 298 9.50 -5.31 11.50
CA SER A 298 10.57 -6.29 11.36
C SER A 298 11.24 -6.08 9.99
N THR A 299 12.48 -6.55 9.87
CA THR A 299 13.21 -6.63 8.60
C THR A 299 12.85 -7.87 7.79
N GLY A 300 11.96 -8.75 8.29
CA GLY A 300 11.64 -10.03 7.65
C GLY A 300 12.91 -10.86 7.42
N PHE A 301 13.00 -11.49 6.26
CA PHE A 301 14.10 -12.39 5.90
C PHE A 301 15.39 -11.70 5.45
N TYR A 302 15.41 -10.36 5.32
CA TYR A 302 16.53 -9.65 4.71
C TYR A 302 17.88 -9.89 5.40
N PHE A 303 17.89 -10.02 6.73
CA PHE A 303 19.12 -10.18 7.52
C PHE A 303 19.18 -11.50 8.28
N ASN A 304 18.04 -12.01 8.77
CA ASN A 304 17.95 -13.25 9.53
C ASN A 304 16.68 -14.00 9.15
N VAL A 305 16.67 -15.32 9.39
CA VAL A 305 15.43 -16.09 9.33
C VAL A 305 14.53 -15.64 10.50
N PRO A 306 13.27 -15.22 10.24
CA PRO A 306 12.35 -14.82 11.29
C PRO A 306 12.12 -15.93 12.33
N THR A 307 12.03 -15.53 13.59
CA THR A 307 11.70 -16.40 14.72
C THR A 307 10.38 -15.94 15.35
N GLU A 308 10.06 -16.43 16.54
CA GLU A 308 8.93 -15.98 17.35
C GLU A 308 8.93 -14.47 17.63
N LYS A 309 10.09 -13.80 17.56
CA LYS A 309 10.22 -12.34 17.76
C LYS A 309 9.50 -11.53 16.68
N GLU A 310 9.32 -12.10 15.50
CA GLU A 310 8.60 -11.47 14.38
C GLU A 310 7.10 -11.70 14.44
N ILE A 311 6.63 -12.50 15.40
CA ILE A 311 5.21 -12.77 15.64
C ILE A 311 4.71 -11.89 16.79
N SER A 312 3.67 -11.09 16.54
CA SER A 312 3.02 -10.30 17.59
C SER A 312 2.03 -11.17 18.35
N ARG A 313 2.44 -11.65 19.53
CA ARG A 313 1.70 -12.58 20.40
C ARG A 313 0.65 -11.95 21.32
N ASP A 314 0.80 -10.67 21.65
CA ASP A 314 -0.04 -10.00 22.66
C ASP A 314 -0.97 -8.93 22.07
N GLN A 315 -0.66 -8.41 20.89
CA GLN A 315 -1.41 -7.30 20.28
C GLN A 315 -2.07 -7.72 18.96
N SER A 316 -3.41 -7.63 18.92
CA SER A 316 -4.17 -7.76 17.67
C SER A 316 -4.02 -6.53 16.80
N GLY A 317 -3.78 -6.76 15.52
CA GLY A 317 -4.04 -5.76 14.49
C GLY A 317 -3.15 -4.53 14.64
N ASN A 318 -3.77 -3.34 14.63
CA ASN A 318 -3.03 -2.09 14.58
C ASN A 318 -2.44 -1.71 15.94
N VAL A 319 -1.11 -1.66 16.05
CA VAL A 319 -0.39 -1.20 17.26
C VAL A 319 -0.14 0.31 17.26
N SER A 320 -0.47 1.03 16.19
CA SER A 320 -0.40 2.50 16.17
C SER A 320 -1.27 3.08 17.28
N ASN A 321 -0.67 3.99 18.04
CA ASN A 321 -1.36 4.81 19.03
C ASN A 321 -2.25 5.88 18.40
N TYR A 322 -2.46 5.88 17.09
CA TYR A 322 -3.33 6.81 16.40
C TYR A 322 -4.49 6.07 15.70
N LYS A 323 -5.64 6.74 15.64
CA LYS A 323 -6.78 6.30 14.83
C LYS A 323 -7.29 7.45 13.99
N LYS A 324 -7.68 7.12 12.76
CA LYS A 324 -8.44 8.01 11.89
C LYS A 324 -9.86 8.16 12.47
N LYS A 325 -10.25 9.40 12.77
CA LYS A 325 -11.56 9.74 13.29
C LYS A 325 -12.23 10.74 12.35
N GLU A 326 -13.45 10.41 11.92
CA GLU A 326 -14.31 11.35 11.18
C GLU A 326 -14.84 12.41 12.15
N ILE A 327 -14.78 13.68 11.75
CA ILE A 327 -15.19 14.82 12.61
C ILE A 327 -16.27 15.69 11.96
N GLY A 328 -16.46 15.57 10.65
CA GLY A 328 -17.34 16.42 9.89
C GLY A 328 -17.42 16.07 8.41
N LYS A 329 -18.16 16.88 7.67
CA LYS A 329 -18.25 16.80 6.20
C LYS A 329 -18.31 18.18 5.55
N VAL A 330 -17.82 18.29 4.33
CA VAL A 330 -17.96 19.50 3.51
C VAL A 330 -19.41 19.68 3.10
N ILE A 331 -19.97 20.87 3.36
CA ILE A 331 -21.32 21.25 2.94
C ILE A 331 -21.32 22.18 1.73
N ASN A 332 -20.27 22.98 1.56
CA ASN A 332 -20.08 23.81 0.37
C ASN A 332 -18.60 24.13 0.14
N TYR A 333 -18.23 24.43 -1.10
CA TYR A 333 -16.92 24.96 -1.48
C TYR A 333 -17.11 26.27 -2.25
N PHE A 334 -16.32 27.29 -1.91
CA PHE A 334 -16.34 28.61 -2.53
C PHE A 334 -15.03 28.83 -3.30
N PRO A 335 -15.01 28.61 -4.63
CA PRO A 335 -13.78 28.62 -5.42
C PRO A 335 -13.01 29.94 -5.36
N LYS A 336 -13.71 31.09 -5.44
CA LYS A 336 -13.10 32.43 -5.41
C LYS A 336 -12.23 32.67 -4.17
N ASN A 337 -12.65 32.11 -3.04
CA ASN A 337 -12.01 32.34 -1.74
C ASN A 337 -11.17 31.13 -1.29
N LYS A 338 -11.10 30.07 -2.10
CA LYS A 338 -10.57 28.74 -1.72
C LYS A 338 -11.09 28.29 -0.35
N ALA A 339 -12.36 28.53 -0.07
CA ALA A 339 -12.93 28.32 1.26
C ALA A 339 -13.93 27.15 1.25
N ALA A 340 -13.75 26.20 2.16
CA ALA A 340 -14.69 25.11 2.41
C ALA A 340 -15.54 25.44 3.63
N LYS A 341 -16.87 25.29 3.49
CA LYS A 341 -17.79 25.27 4.62
C LYS A 341 -17.96 23.83 5.05
N ILE A 342 -17.60 23.53 6.29
CA ILE A 342 -17.63 22.20 6.91
C ILE A 342 -18.72 22.19 7.97
N LEU A 343 -19.50 21.12 8.00
CA LEU A 343 -20.38 20.78 9.12
C LEU A 343 -19.64 19.82 10.05
N LEU A 344 -19.22 20.30 11.21
CA LEU A 344 -18.64 19.51 12.27
C LEU A 344 -19.73 18.86 13.11
N TYR A 345 -19.54 17.59 13.47
CA TYR A 345 -20.46 16.83 14.32
C TYR A 345 -19.75 15.92 15.33
N ASP A 346 -18.43 15.93 15.38
CA ASP A 346 -17.68 15.20 16.41
C ASP A 346 -16.30 15.83 16.66
N GLY A 347 -16.16 16.57 17.77
CA GLY A 347 -14.92 17.22 18.18
C GLY A 347 -14.82 18.71 17.80
N SER A 348 -13.63 19.29 17.90
CA SER A 348 -13.32 20.67 17.53
C SER A 348 -12.33 20.72 16.35
N LEU A 349 -12.04 21.90 15.82
CA LEU A 349 -10.91 22.21 14.93
C LEU A 349 -10.02 23.27 15.59
N LYS A 350 -8.69 23.10 15.52
CA LYS A 350 -7.73 24.08 16.03
C LYS A 350 -6.80 24.58 14.92
N LEU A 351 -6.39 25.85 14.99
CA LEU A 351 -5.37 26.39 14.09
C LEU A 351 -4.05 25.60 14.22
N GLY A 352 -3.39 25.40 13.08
CA GLY A 352 -2.16 24.60 12.98
C GLY A 352 -2.35 23.10 13.05
N GLU A 353 -3.56 22.61 13.35
CA GLU A 353 -3.87 21.18 13.41
C GLU A 353 -4.02 20.58 12.01
N GLU A 354 -3.54 19.35 11.86
CA GLU A 354 -3.64 18.60 10.61
C GLU A 354 -5.03 17.97 10.45
N ILE A 355 -5.60 18.13 9.25
CA ILE A 355 -6.85 17.51 8.84
C ILE A 355 -6.69 16.81 7.50
N PHE A 356 -7.60 15.88 7.24
CA PHE A 356 -7.72 15.18 5.98
C PHE A 356 -9.13 15.35 5.43
N ILE A 357 -9.27 15.82 4.20
CA ILE A 357 -10.55 15.85 3.47
C ILE A 357 -10.49 14.77 2.40
N ILE A 358 -11.33 13.75 2.52
CA ILE A 358 -11.32 12.56 1.67
C ILE A 358 -12.73 12.36 1.10
N GLY A 359 -12.81 12.25 -0.22
CA GLY A 359 -14.06 12.00 -0.93
C GLY A 359 -14.56 10.58 -0.72
N ALA A 360 -15.86 10.40 -0.44
CA ALA A 360 -16.48 9.08 -0.42
C ALA A 360 -16.76 8.56 -1.85
N HIS A 361 -17.20 9.45 -2.74
CA HIS A 361 -17.53 9.16 -4.14
C HIS A 361 -16.89 10.16 -5.10
N THR A 362 -15.82 10.82 -4.65
CA THR A 362 -15.13 11.86 -5.40
C THR A 362 -13.64 11.58 -5.38
N SER A 363 -12.90 12.13 -6.33
CA SER A 363 -11.44 12.04 -6.37
C SER A 363 -10.72 12.92 -5.34
N THR A 364 -11.45 13.56 -4.42
CA THR A 364 -10.84 14.47 -3.44
C THR A 364 -9.95 13.70 -2.46
N TYR A 365 -8.70 14.11 -2.40
CA TYR A 365 -7.80 13.83 -1.29
C TYR A 365 -7.02 15.10 -0.97
N LEU A 366 -7.10 15.53 0.27
CA LEU A 366 -6.42 16.72 0.75
C LEU A 366 -5.95 16.49 2.18
N ARG A 367 -4.64 16.61 2.40
CA ARG A 367 -4.02 16.75 3.70
C ARG A 367 -3.52 18.18 3.84
N GLN A 368 -3.87 18.83 4.94
CA GLN A 368 -3.38 20.19 5.23
C GLN A 368 -3.41 20.50 6.72
N LYS A 369 -2.67 21.53 7.11
CA LYS A 369 -2.87 22.20 8.39
C LYS A 369 -3.94 23.28 8.27
N ILE A 370 -4.71 23.49 9.33
CA ILE A 370 -5.72 24.54 9.36
C ILE A 370 -5.03 25.91 9.53
N SER A 371 -5.20 26.79 8.55
CA SER A 371 -4.65 28.15 8.56
C SER A 371 -5.67 29.22 8.94
N SER A 372 -6.97 28.90 8.89
CA SER A 372 -8.04 29.86 9.19
C SER A 372 -9.30 29.16 9.70
N ILE A 373 -10.02 29.80 10.62
CA ILE A 373 -11.31 29.33 11.13
C ILE A 373 -12.31 30.49 11.17
N GLN A 374 -13.50 30.29 10.61
CA GLN A 374 -14.59 31.26 10.60
C GLN A 374 -15.92 30.63 11.02
N ILE A 375 -16.63 31.24 11.97
CA ILE A 375 -17.96 30.79 12.45
C ILE A 375 -18.91 31.99 12.46
N LYS A 376 -20.12 31.86 11.90
CA LYS A 376 -21.15 32.93 11.86
C LYS A 376 -20.58 34.32 11.48
N ARG A 377 -19.72 34.37 10.45
CA ARG A 377 -19.00 35.58 9.99
C ARG A 377 -17.93 36.16 10.93
N LYS A 378 -17.78 35.66 12.16
CA LYS A 378 -16.64 35.97 13.04
C LYS A 378 -15.40 35.20 12.56
N LYS A 379 -14.29 35.92 12.40
CA LYS A 379 -12.97 35.38 12.00
C LYS A 379 -12.07 35.19 13.23
N ASN A 380 -10.86 34.66 13.03
CA ASN A 380 -9.78 34.56 14.01
C ASN A 380 -10.04 33.64 15.21
N TYR A 381 -10.84 32.58 15.02
CA TYR A 381 -10.93 31.53 16.04
C TYR A 381 -9.62 30.74 16.09
N VAL A 382 -9.06 30.59 17.29
CA VAL A 382 -7.93 29.68 17.53
C VAL A 382 -8.42 28.22 17.57
N GLU A 383 -9.60 28.00 18.16
CA GLU A 383 -10.25 26.71 18.23
C GLU A 383 -11.77 26.87 18.10
N THR A 384 -12.45 25.92 17.46
CA THR A 384 -13.91 25.89 17.39
C THR A 384 -14.50 25.37 18.71
N PRO A 385 -15.74 25.72 19.07
CA PRO A 385 -16.46 24.98 20.10
C PRO A 385 -16.53 23.49 19.73
N LYS A 386 -16.63 22.63 20.74
CA LYS A 386 -16.77 21.17 20.51
C LYS A 386 -18.13 20.86 19.92
N ALA A 387 -18.15 20.29 18.73
CA ALA A 387 -19.34 19.75 18.09
C ALA A 387 -19.60 18.31 18.55
N ASN A 388 -20.88 17.93 18.55
CA ASN A 388 -21.32 16.55 18.75
C ASN A 388 -22.53 16.26 17.84
N LYS A 389 -23.08 15.04 17.89
CA LYS A 389 -24.20 14.64 17.04
C LYS A 389 -25.45 15.52 17.22
N ASN A 390 -25.68 16.03 18.43
CA ASN A 390 -26.84 16.85 18.79
C ASN A 390 -26.59 18.35 18.56
N ASN A 391 -25.34 18.80 18.71
CA ASN A 391 -24.92 20.19 18.50
C ASN A 391 -23.86 20.26 17.39
N LYS A 392 -24.32 20.39 16.15
CA LYS A 392 -23.47 20.48 14.96
C LYS A 392 -23.09 21.94 14.69
N ILE A 393 -21.86 22.16 14.23
CA ILE A 393 -21.32 23.50 14.02
C ILE A 393 -20.88 23.65 12.56
N ALA A 394 -21.35 24.72 11.91
CA ALA A 394 -20.86 25.10 10.59
C ALA A 394 -19.63 26.00 10.71
N VAL A 395 -18.52 25.55 10.12
CA VAL A 395 -17.21 26.21 10.19
C VAL A 395 -16.68 26.44 8.78
N GLY A 396 -16.23 27.65 8.48
CA GLY A 396 -15.49 27.96 7.26
C GLY A 396 -13.98 27.83 7.49
N ILE A 397 -13.28 27.16 6.57
CA ILE A 397 -11.82 27.09 6.55
C ILE A 397 -11.31 27.36 5.13
N ILE A 398 -10.08 27.86 4.99
CA ILE A 398 -9.34 27.89 3.72
C ILE A 398 -8.81 26.48 3.44
N VAL A 399 -8.90 26.07 2.17
CA VAL A 399 -8.40 24.78 1.68
C VAL A 399 -7.41 24.96 0.53
N ASP A 400 -6.38 24.12 0.49
CA ASP A 400 -5.28 24.26 -0.49
C ASP A 400 -5.67 23.75 -1.88
N LYS A 401 -6.68 22.88 -1.96
CA LYS A 401 -7.19 22.28 -3.20
C LYS A 401 -8.73 22.32 -3.22
N PRO A 402 -9.35 22.27 -4.41
CA PRO A 402 -10.79 22.13 -4.52
C PRO A 402 -11.32 20.90 -3.78
N VAL A 403 -12.42 21.09 -3.06
CA VAL A 403 -13.16 20.02 -2.36
C VAL A 403 -14.61 19.98 -2.84
N LYS A 404 -15.29 18.86 -2.64
CA LYS A 404 -16.66 18.65 -3.09
C LYS A 404 -17.61 18.47 -1.91
N LYS A 405 -18.89 18.79 -2.15
CA LYS A 405 -19.97 18.56 -1.19
C LYS A 405 -20.00 17.08 -0.79
N ASN A 406 -20.20 16.82 0.51
CA ASN A 406 -20.17 15.51 1.16
C ASN A 406 -18.80 14.83 1.29
N ASP A 407 -17.71 15.47 0.86
CA ASP A 407 -16.38 14.98 1.22
C ASP A 407 -16.23 14.97 2.75
N ARG A 408 -15.60 13.92 3.28
CA ARG A 408 -15.52 13.66 4.72
C ARG A 408 -14.26 14.26 5.29
N VAL A 409 -14.36 14.81 6.48
CA VAL A 409 -13.25 15.46 7.19
C VAL A 409 -12.81 14.58 8.34
N TYR A 410 -11.52 14.25 8.36
CA TYR A 410 -10.91 13.36 9.33
C TYR A 410 -9.74 14.01 10.06
N LYS A 411 -9.42 13.43 11.22
CA LYS A 411 -8.21 13.69 11.99
C LYS A 411 -7.54 12.38 12.40
N LEU A 412 -6.23 12.42 12.58
CA LEU A 412 -5.50 11.39 13.31
C LEU A 412 -5.45 11.77 14.78
N ILE A 413 -6.19 11.05 15.62
CA ILE A 413 -6.20 11.28 17.06
C ILE A 413 -5.48 10.15 17.79
N LYS A 414 -4.84 10.47 18.93
CA LYS A 414 -4.27 9.42 19.79
C LYS A 414 -5.38 8.51 20.33
N ARG A 415 -5.13 7.20 20.35
CA ARG A 415 -5.94 6.20 21.05
C ARG A 415 -5.81 6.48 22.56
N LYS A 416 -6.94 6.39 23.25
CA LYS A 416 -6.98 6.48 24.71
C LYS A 416 -6.65 5.11 25.29
#